data_AF-A0A2G6GRI0-F1
#
_entry.id   AF-A0A2G6GRI0-F1
#
_cell.length_a   1.000
_cell.length_b   1.000
_cell.length_c   1.000
_cell.angle_alpha   90.00
_cell.angle_beta   90.00
_cell.angle_gamma   90.00
#
_symmetry.space_group_name_H-M   'P 1'
#
loop_
_entity.id
_entity.type
_entity.pdbx_description
1 polymer ?
#
loop_
_entity_poly.entity_id
_entity_poly.type
_entity_poly.pdbx_seq_one_letter_code
_entity_poly.pdbx_strand_id
1 'polypeptide(L)'
;MDNFEEYLRQGEPNQAEKAKVWKTAIGLQKVDGLEPSDYLIATAKQNIEGEISIGEVRRRIDSYYKQTPAKDTQNRTEEADKVSVRITEILNEQTFTFSPAEYLAIHRRLFQGIYSEAGKIRDYNITKKEWILNGETVLYASAESLKETLEYDFQQEKKFSYQGLNQHQVIEHIAHFI
;
A
#
# COMPACT_ATOMS: atom_id res chain seq x y z
N MET A 1 -4.29 15.99 15.10
CA MET A 1 -5.31 14.98 15.44
C MET A 1 -5.27 13.93 14.34
N ASP A 2 -5.45 12.66 14.67
CA ASP A 2 -5.55 11.63 13.64
C ASP A 2 -6.86 11.84 12.86
N ASN A 3 -6.74 11.94 11.53
CA ASN A 3 -7.72 12.51 10.61
C ASN A 3 -9.10 11.83 10.66
N PHE A 4 -9.17 10.61 11.19
CA PHE A 4 -10.39 9.79 11.20
C PHE A 4 -10.80 9.25 12.58
N GLU A 5 -10.18 9.71 13.68
CA GLU A 5 -10.48 9.22 15.03
C GLU A 5 -11.95 9.38 15.43
N GLU A 6 -12.62 10.43 14.95
CA GLU A 6 -14.05 10.64 15.21
C GLU A 6 -14.90 9.46 14.71
N TYR A 7 -14.66 9.01 13.48
CA TYR A 7 -15.37 7.88 12.89
C TYR A 7 -15.03 6.55 13.58
N LEU A 8 -13.79 6.39 14.06
CA LEU A 8 -13.36 5.16 14.74
C LEU A 8 -13.98 5.01 16.14
N ARG A 9 -14.27 6.13 16.83
CA ARG A 9 -14.81 6.11 18.19
C ARG A 9 -16.33 6.21 18.25
N GLN A 10 -16.93 6.98 17.33
CA GLN A 10 -18.33 7.39 17.42
C GLN A 10 -19.11 7.21 16.10
N GLY A 11 -18.46 6.78 15.02
CA GLY A 11 -19.10 6.59 13.72
C GLY A 11 -19.97 5.34 13.67
N GLU A 12 -20.92 5.33 12.73
CA GLU A 12 -21.70 4.13 12.41
C GLU A 12 -20.79 2.99 11.92
N PRO A 13 -21.18 1.70 12.06
CA PRO A 13 -20.31 0.56 11.73
C PRO A 13 -19.62 0.65 10.36
N ASN A 14 -20.37 1.04 9.33
CA ASN A 14 -19.86 1.22 7.96
C ASN A 14 -18.86 2.37 7.84
N GLN A 15 -19.07 3.48 8.58
CA GLN A 15 -18.14 4.60 8.61
C GLN A 15 -16.84 4.22 9.32
N ALA A 16 -16.94 3.51 10.44
CA ALA A 16 -15.79 3.00 11.17
C ALA A 16 -14.95 2.04 10.32
N GLU A 17 -15.59 1.16 9.54
CA GLU A 17 -14.90 0.25 8.63
C GLU A 17 -14.14 1.00 7.52
N LYS A 18 -14.81 1.93 6.81
CA LYS A 18 -14.15 2.77 5.80
C LYS A 18 -13.03 3.63 6.39
N ALA A 19 -13.22 4.15 7.60
CA ALA A 19 -12.19 4.93 8.30
C ALA A 19 -10.94 4.09 8.61
N LYS A 20 -11.10 2.81 9.00
CA LYS A 20 -9.97 1.88 9.17
C LYS A 20 -9.21 1.65 7.87
N VAL A 21 -9.93 1.46 6.76
CA VAL A 21 -9.33 1.28 5.43
C VAL A 21 -8.54 2.52 5.03
N TRP A 22 -9.13 3.72 5.13
CA TRP A 22 -8.46 4.98 4.81
C TRP A 22 -7.26 5.26 5.72
N LYS A 23 -7.39 5.01 7.03
CA LYS A 23 -6.27 5.14 7.98
C LYS A 23 -5.12 4.22 7.61
N THR A 24 -5.41 2.99 7.19
CA THR A 24 -4.39 2.04 6.75
C THR A 24 -3.71 2.52 5.45
N ALA A 25 -4.50 2.88 4.44
CA ALA A 25 -3.99 3.33 3.14
C ALA A 25 -3.07 4.55 3.25
N ILE A 26 -3.49 5.54 4.04
CA ILE A 26 -2.71 6.77 4.31
C ILE A 26 -1.52 6.48 5.22
N GLY A 27 -1.70 5.64 6.24
CA GLY A 27 -0.62 5.25 7.14
C GLY A 27 0.54 4.56 6.42
N LEU A 28 0.25 3.74 5.41
CA LEU A 28 1.25 3.06 4.59
C LEU A 28 2.14 4.04 3.79
N GLN A 29 1.66 5.24 3.46
CA GLN A 29 2.48 6.24 2.76
C GLN A 29 3.62 6.77 3.65
N LYS A 30 3.42 6.80 4.97
CA LYS A 30 4.43 7.26 5.92
C LYS A 30 5.66 6.36 5.98
N VAL A 31 5.54 5.10 5.57
CA VAL A 31 6.68 4.16 5.48
C VAL A 31 7.74 4.70 4.53
N ASP A 32 7.32 5.36 3.46
CA ASP A 32 8.18 6.02 2.47
C ASP A 32 8.46 7.49 2.80
N GLY A 33 8.07 7.96 3.99
CA GLY A 33 8.17 9.36 4.40
C GLY A 33 7.26 10.29 3.59
N LEU A 34 6.21 9.77 2.95
CA LEU A 34 5.30 10.55 2.12
C LEU A 34 4.12 11.08 2.94
N GLU A 35 3.72 12.31 2.62
CA GLU A 35 2.55 12.97 3.21
C GLU A 35 1.48 13.22 2.14
N PRO A 36 0.26 12.69 2.33
CA PRO A 36 -0.86 13.03 1.47
C PRO A 36 -1.32 14.48 1.60
N SER A 37 -2.05 14.96 0.61
CA SER A 37 -2.60 16.32 0.61
C SER A 37 -3.83 16.46 1.50
N ASP A 38 -4.09 17.69 1.97
CA ASP A 38 -5.36 18.03 2.63
C ASP A 38 -6.57 17.75 1.72
N TYR A 39 -6.39 17.85 0.40
CA TYR A 39 -7.42 17.53 -0.58
C TYR A 39 -7.81 16.05 -0.55
N LEU A 40 -6.84 15.13 -0.42
CA LEU A 40 -7.12 13.72 -0.20
C LEU A 40 -7.88 13.52 1.11
N ILE A 41 -7.43 14.15 2.20
CA ILE A 41 -8.07 13.97 3.53
C ILE A 41 -9.54 14.39 3.47
N ALA A 42 -9.84 15.55 2.88
CA ALA A 42 -11.21 16.01 2.70
C ALA A 42 -12.03 15.04 1.84
N THR A 43 -11.47 14.58 0.71
CA THR A 43 -12.14 13.66 -0.20
C THR A 43 -12.39 12.28 0.44
N ALA A 44 -11.48 11.80 1.29
CA ALA A 44 -11.64 10.57 2.05
C ALA A 44 -12.79 10.67 3.07
N LYS A 45 -12.94 11.81 3.76
CA LYS A 45 -14.07 12.04 4.68
C LYS A 45 -15.42 11.94 3.96
N GLN A 46 -15.56 12.57 2.79
CA GLN A 46 -16.76 12.46 1.96
C GLN A 46 -17.08 11.00 1.57
N ASN A 47 -16.04 10.19 1.31
CA ASN A 47 -16.22 8.78 1.01
C ASN A 47 -16.63 7.95 2.24
N ILE A 48 -16.05 8.24 3.40
CA ILE A 48 -16.41 7.63 4.70
C ILE A 48 -17.89 7.94 5.00
N GLU A 49 -18.30 9.19 4.85
CA GLU A 49 -19.67 9.68 5.05
C GLU A 49 -20.67 9.14 4.02
N GLY A 50 -20.18 8.59 2.91
CA GLY A 50 -21.01 7.99 1.86
C GLY A 50 -21.53 9.00 0.84
N GLU A 51 -21.04 10.24 0.86
CA GLU A 51 -21.39 11.28 -0.12
C GLU A 51 -20.87 10.94 -1.52
N ILE A 52 -19.72 10.27 -1.60
CA ILE A 52 -19.09 9.88 -2.85
C ILE A 52 -18.59 8.43 -2.81
N SER A 53 -18.65 7.76 -3.97
CA SER A 53 -18.09 6.42 -4.14
C SER A 53 -16.56 6.45 -4.25
N ILE A 54 -15.89 5.33 -4.00
CA ILE A 54 -14.43 5.26 -4.16
C ILE A 54 -13.99 5.53 -5.61
N GLY A 55 -14.80 5.15 -6.60
CA GLY A 55 -14.54 5.49 -8.00
C GLY A 55 -14.68 6.99 -8.31
N GLU A 56 -15.53 7.71 -7.58
CA GLU A 56 -15.60 9.18 -7.65
C GLU A 56 -14.37 9.82 -6.99
N VAL A 57 -13.91 9.30 -5.84
CA VAL A 57 -12.64 9.73 -5.21
C VAL A 57 -11.48 9.65 -6.20
N ARG A 58 -11.31 8.48 -6.85
CA ARG A 58 -10.25 8.26 -7.85
C ARG A 58 -10.30 9.32 -8.96
N ARG A 59 -11.49 9.56 -9.53
CA ARG A 59 -11.69 10.54 -10.61
C ARG A 59 -11.36 11.97 -10.15
N ARG A 60 -11.72 12.34 -8.93
CA ARG A 60 -11.43 13.66 -8.36
C ARG A 60 -9.93 13.88 -8.17
N ILE A 61 -9.24 12.92 -7.56
CA ILE A 61 -7.78 12.97 -7.36
C ILE A 61 -7.06 13.03 -8.70
N ASP A 62 -7.42 12.19 -9.67
CA ASP A 62 -6.81 12.24 -11.02
C ASP A 62 -7.06 13.58 -11.72
N SER A 63 -8.25 14.18 -11.55
CA SER A 63 -8.59 15.46 -12.16
C SER A 63 -7.85 16.63 -11.49
N TYR A 64 -7.70 16.58 -10.17
CA TYR A 64 -6.98 17.59 -9.38
C TYR A 64 -5.53 17.74 -9.86
N TYR A 65 -4.80 16.62 -10.01
CA TYR A 65 -3.41 16.65 -10.47
C TYR A 65 -3.24 16.90 -11.98
N LYS A 66 -4.25 16.58 -12.80
CA LYS A 66 -4.27 17.01 -14.22
C LYS A 66 -4.39 18.52 -14.37
N GLN A 67 -5.16 19.18 -13.50
CA GLN A 67 -5.38 20.63 -13.54
C GLN A 67 -4.30 21.41 -12.78
N THR A 68 -3.65 20.75 -11.81
CA THR A 68 -2.60 21.31 -10.96
C THR A 68 -1.32 20.49 -11.11
N PRO A 69 -0.67 20.50 -12.28
CA PRO A 69 0.56 19.74 -12.47
C PRO A 69 1.62 20.21 -11.47
N ALA A 70 2.32 19.24 -10.89
CA ALA A 70 3.36 19.51 -9.91
C ALA A 70 4.42 20.46 -10.49
N LYS A 71 4.68 21.57 -9.79
CA LYS A 71 5.75 22.50 -10.15
C LYS A 71 7.13 21.99 -9.71
N ASP A 72 7.14 21.10 -8.73
CA ASP A 72 8.33 20.48 -8.16
C ASP A 72 8.25 18.97 -8.36
N THR A 73 9.24 18.42 -9.05
CA THR A 73 9.37 16.98 -9.31
C THR A 73 9.81 16.18 -8.09
N GLN A 74 10.33 16.84 -7.05
CA GLN A 74 10.67 16.19 -5.78
C GLN A 74 9.45 16.01 -4.86
N ASN A 75 8.36 16.74 -5.11
CA ASN A 75 7.14 16.61 -4.34
C ASN A 75 6.39 15.33 -4.75
N ARG A 76 6.41 14.33 -3.86
CA ARG A 76 5.75 13.03 -4.05
C ARG A 76 4.35 12.95 -3.40
N THR A 77 3.73 14.08 -3.07
CA THR A 77 2.34 14.11 -2.54
C THR A 77 1.33 13.56 -3.55
N GLU A 78 1.52 13.75 -4.86
CA GLU A 78 0.66 13.14 -5.89
C GLU A 78 0.69 11.60 -5.83
N GLU A 79 1.87 11.03 -5.62
CA GLU A 79 2.02 9.60 -5.41
C GLU A 79 1.30 9.16 -4.14
N ALA A 80 1.54 9.84 -3.01
CA ALA A 80 0.89 9.53 -1.73
C ALA A 80 -0.63 9.50 -1.86
N ASP A 81 -1.20 10.49 -2.56
CA ASP A 81 -2.64 10.59 -2.78
C ASP A 81 -3.16 9.46 -3.65
N LYS A 82 -2.59 9.26 -4.84
CA LYS A 82 -3.04 8.23 -5.78
C LYS A 82 -2.88 6.83 -5.20
N VAL A 83 -1.74 6.54 -4.56
CA VAL A 83 -1.46 5.24 -3.95
C VAL A 83 -2.42 4.99 -2.79
N SER A 84 -2.73 6.00 -1.95
CA SER A 84 -3.73 5.86 -0.88
C SER A 84 -5.10 5.48 -1.44
N VAL A 85 -5.57 6.13 -2.52
CA VAL A 85 -6.84 5.76 -3.17
C VAL A 85 -6.80 4.31 -3.66
N ARG A 86 -5.70 3.91 -4.32
CA ARG A 86 -5.55 2.56 -4.89
C ARG A 86 -5.50 1.48 -3.81
N ILE A 87 -4.85 1.73 -2.67
CA ILE A 87 -4.87 0.82 -1.51
C ILE A 87 -6.29 0.71 -0.95
N THR A 88 -7.00 1.83 -0.79
CA THR A 88 -8.41 1.81 -0.33
C THR A 88 -9.29 0.97 -1.25
N GLU A 89 -9.07 1.01 -2.56
CA GLU A 89 -9.81 0.18 -3.51
C GLU A 89 -9.48 -1.30 -3.37
N ILE A 90 -8.19 -1.65 -3.30
CA ILE A 90 -7.73 -3.03 -3.12
C ILE A 90 -8.28 -3.63 -1.82
N LEU A 91 -8.23 -2.88 -0.72
CA LEU A 91 -8.71 -3.36 0.59
C LEU A 91 -10.23 -3.54 0.65
N ASN A 92 -10.99 -2.91 -0.24
CA ASN A 92 -12.44 -3.08 -0.34
C ASN A 92 -12.85 -4.22 -1.29
N GLU A 93 -11.90 -4.87 -1.97
CA GLU A 93 -12.18 -6.01 -2.84
C GLU A 93 -12.30 -7.31 -2.02
N GLN A 94 -13.21 -8.20 -2.44
CA GLN A 94 -13.43 -9.49 -1.79
C GLN A 94 -12.56 -10.61 -2.37
N THR A 95 -11.84 -10.33 -3.45
CA THR A 95 -11.03 -11.31 -4.17
C THR A 95 -9.56 -11.10 -3.87
N PHE A 96 -8.90 -12.12 -3.33
CA PHE A 96 -7.45 -12.12 -3.12
C PHE A 96 -6.90 -13.52 -3.40
N THR A 97 -5.78 -13.58 -4.11
CA THR A 97 -5.04 -14.84 -4.33
C THR A 97 -3.61 -14.65 -3.88
N PHE A 98 -3.18 -15.38 -2.85
CA PHE A 98 -1.79 -15.33 -2.40
C PHE A 98 -0.88 -15.96 -3.46
N SER A 99 -0.25 -15.15 -4.33
CA SER A 99 0.62 -15.63 -5.42
C SER A 99 1.60 -14.56 -5.89
N PRO A 100 2.73 -14.96 -6.53
CA PRO A 100 3.63 -14.01 -7.17
C PRO A 100 2.94 -13.14 -8.23
N ALA A 101 1.99 -13.71 -8.98
CA ALA A 101 1.24 -12.97 -10.00
C ALA A 101 0.38 -11.86 -9.37
N GLU A 102 -0.33 -12.17 -8.28
CA GLU A 102 -1.12 -11.17 -7.54
C GLU A 102 -0.24 -10.10 -6.92
N TYR A 103 0.92 -10.48 -6.36
CA TYR A 103 1.90 -9.52 -5.83
C TYR A 103 2.33 -8.50 -6.89
N LEU A 104 2.68 -8.96 -8.10
CA LEU A 104 3.03 -8.08 -9.21
C LEU A 104 1.83 -7.27 -9.73
N ALA A 105 0.62 -7.84 -9.69
CA ALA A 105 -0.59 -7.14 -10.08
C ALA A 105 -0.92 -6.00 -9.09
N ILE A 106 -0.79 -6.24 -7.79
CA ILE A 106 -0.92 -5.21 -6.75
C ILE A 106 0.12 -4.11 -6.97
N HIS A 107 1.40 -4.47 -7.14
CA HIS A 107 2.45 -3.48 -7.43
C HIS A 107 2.13 -2.66 -8.69
N ARG A 108 1.62 -3.30 -9.75
CA ARG A 108 1.19 -2.58 -10.96
C ARG A 108 0.08 -1.60 -10.63
N ARG A 109 -0.99 -2.05 -9.97
CA ARG A 109 -2.15 -1.21 -9.64
C ARG A 109 -1.78 -0.02 -8.79
N LEU A 110 -0.92 -0.23 -7.79
CA LEU A 110 -0.44 0.83 -6.90
C LEU A 110 0.35 1.90 -7.65
N PHE A 111 1.21 1.51 -8.59
CA PHE A 111 2.22 2.41 -9.14
C PHE A 111 2.09 2.72 -10.64
N GLN A 112 1.07 2.19 -11.32
CA GLN A 112 0.85 2.45 -12.75
C GLN A 112 0.66 3.95 -13.01
N GLY A 113 1.41 4.47 -13.98
CA GLY A 113 1.42 5.90 -14.32
C GLY A 113 2.20 6.78 -13.34
N ILE A 114 2.86 6.19 -12.34
CA ILE A 114 3.80 6.85 -11.41
C ILE A 114 5.21 6.37 -11.73
N TYR A 115 5.42 5.05 -11.79
CA TYR A 115 6.69 4.43 -12.18
C TYR A 115 6.56 3.62 -13.46
N SER A 116 7.61 3.62 -14.29
CA SER A 116 7.65 2.89 -15.57
C SER A 116 7.79 1.36 -15.39
N GLU A 117 8.22 0.99 -14.19
CA GLU A 117 8.57 -0.34 -13.71
C GLU A 117 7.41 -1.00 -12.95
N ALA A 118 6.25 -0.33 -12.86
CA ALA A 118 5.11 -0.81 -12.09
C ALA A 118 4.68 -2.24 -12.49
N GLY A 119 4.82 -3.18 -11.54
CA GLY A 119 4.47 -4.59 -11.71
C GLY A 119 5.49 -5.40 -12.52
N LYS A 120 6.75 -4.97 -12.51
CA LYS A 120 7.89 -5.71 -13.08
C LYS A 120 8.83 -6.17 -11.95
N ILE A 121 9.41 -7.34 -12.13
CA ILE A 121 10.55 -7.79 -11.31
C ILE A 121 11.78 -7.05 -11.83
N ARG A 122 12.63 -6.55 -10.93
CA ARG A 122 13.89 -5.90 -11.31
C ARG A 122 14.83 -6.90 -12.01
N ASP A 123 15.57 -6.41 -12.99
CA ASP A 123 16.56 -7.17 -13.77
C ASP A 123 18.01 -6.80 -13.41
N TYR A 124 18.20 -6.01 -12.34
CA TYR A 124 19.51 -5.62 -11.81
C TYR A 124 19.60 -5.90 -10.31
N ASN A 125 20.82 -6.09 -9.81
CA ASN A 125 21.09 -6.30 -8.39
C ASN A 125 21.07 -4.97 -7.63
N ILE A 126 20.54 -5.00 -6.42
CA ILE A 126 20.53 -3.84 -5.51
C ILE A 126 21.26 -4.17 -4.22
N THR A 127 21.79 -3.12 -3.62
CA THR A 127 22.41 -3.17 -2.29
C THR A 127 21.85 -2.01 -1.48
N LYS A 128 21.67 -2.23 -0.18
CA LYS A 128 21.29 -1.16 0.73
C LYS A 128 22.28 -1.11 1.87
N LYS A 129 22.83 0.09 2.10
CA LYS A 129 23.64 0.38 3.28
C LYS A 129 22.68 0.64 4.43
N GLU A 130 22.67 -0.25 5.40
CA GLU A 130 21.82 -0.12 6.58
C GLU A 130 22.66 0.40 7.74
N TRP A 131 22.22 1.52 8.33
CA TRP A 131 22.92 2.16 9.45
C TRP A 131 22.99 1.25 10.68
N ILE A 132 21.98 0.40 10.88
CA ILE A 132 21.92 -0.58 11.98
C ILE A 132 22.95 -1.71 11.83
N LEU A 133 23.48 -1.91 10.61
CA LEU A 133 24.49 -2.92 10.34
C LEU A 133 25.92 -2.36 10.42
N ASN A 134 26.14 -1.22 11.09
CA ASN A 134 27.46 -0.56 11.19
C ASN A 134 28.14 -0.31 9.83
N GLY A 135 27.34 -0.09 8.77
CA GLY A 135 27.84 0.14 7.40
C GLY A 135 28.00 -1.12 6.55
N GLU A 136 27.70 -2.32 7.08
CA GLU A 136 27.60 -3.54 6.28
C GLU A 136 26.44 -3.46 5.28
N THR A 137 26.61 -4.14 4.15
CA THR A 137 25.67 -4.10 3.04
C THR A 137 24.68 -5.26 3.12
N VAL A 138 23.39 -4.98 3.06
CA VAL A 138 22.40 -6.04 2.80
C VAL A 138 22.47 -6.41 1.33
N LEU A 139 22.82 -7.67 1.07
CA LEU A 139 22.71 -8.28 -0.25
C LEU A 139 21.29 -8.82 -0.42
N TYR A 140 20.56 -8.27 -1.38
CA TYR A 140 19.27 -8.80 -1.79
C TYR A 140 19.47 -10.00 -2.72
N ALA A 141 18.44 -10.83 -2.88
CA ALA A 141 18.43 -11.92 -3.85
C ALA A 141 18.83 -11.43 -5.26
N SER A 142 19.58 -12.25 -6.00
CA SER A 142 20.09 -11.83 -7.32
C SER A 142 18.93 -11.67 -8.30
N ALA A 143 19.03 -10.69 -9.20
CA ALA A 143 18.00 -10.43 -10.20
C ALA A 143 17.68 -11.69 -11.05
N GLU A 144 18.70 -12.49 -11.34
CA GLU A 144 18.59 -13.75 -12.09
C GLU A 144 17.75 -14.82 -11.37
N SER A 145 17.69 -14.81 -10.04
CA SER A 145 16.98 -15.82 -9.24
C SER A 145 15.75 -15.29 -8.52
N LEU A 146 15.42 -14.01 -8.69
CA LEU A 146 14.37 -13.34 -7.94
C LEU A 146 13.00 -13.99 -8.16
N LYS A 147 12.71 -14.38 -9.40
CA LYS A 147 11.42 -14.97 -9.75
C LYS A 147 11.26 -16.32 -9.05
N GLU A 148 12.29 -17.16 -9.13
CA GLU A 148 12.34 -18.48 -8.51
C GLU A 148 12.29 -18.38 -6.98
N THR A 149 12.99 -17.40 -6.41
CA THR A 149 12.98 -17.12 -4.96
C THR A 149 11.58 -16.71 -4.51
N LEU A 150 10.94 -15.77 -5.22
CA LEU A 150 9.57 -15.34 -4.93
C LEU A 150 8.58 -16.50 -5.06
N GLU A 151 8.71 -17.34 -6.09
CA GLU A 151 7.88 -18.54 -6.25
C GLU A 151 8.07 -19.52 -5.09
N TYR A 152 9.32 -19.76 -4.68
CA TYR A 152 9.64 -20.62 -3.55
C TYR A 152 9.02 -20.10 -2.25
N ASP A 153 9.21 -18.82 -1.92
CA ASP A 153 8.71 -18.22 -0.67
C ASP A 153 7.19 -18.30 -0.57
N PHE A 154 6.48 -17.94 -1.65
CA PHE A 154 5.02 -18.08 -1.71
C PHE A 154 4.57 -19.53 -1.61
N GLN A 155 5.31 -20.49 -2.16
CA GLN A 155 4.99 -21.92 -2.04
C GLN A 155 5.22 -22.45 -0.63
N GLN A 156 6.25 -21.98 0.09
CA GLN A 156 6.46 -22.38 1.49
C GLN A 156 5.36 -21.80 2.37
N GLU A 157 5.06 -20.53 2.22
CA GLU A 157 4.08 -19.84 3.05
C GLU A 157 2.67 -20.39 2.88
N LYS A 158 2.30 -20.82 1.66
CA LYS A 158 1.02 -21.51 1.40
C LYS A 158 0.82 -22.80 2.19
N LYS A 159 1.90 -23.43 2.67
CA LYS A 159 1.80 -24.66 3.48
C LYS A 159 1.41 -24.36 4.91
N PHE A 160 1.56 -23.12 5.37
CA PHE A 160 1.19 -22.70 6.70
C PHE A 160 -0.31 -22.40 6.77
N SER A 161 -0.96 -22.86 7.85
CA SER A 161 -2.37 -22.57 8.10
C SER A 161 -2.51 -21.52 9.18
N TYR A 162 -3.12 -20.40 8.82
CA TYR A 162 -3.51 -19.34 9.75
C TYR A 162 -4.78 -19.67 10.54
N GLN A 163 -5.47 -20.76 10.19
CA GLN A 163 -6.75 -21.11 10.81
C GLN A 163 -6.56 -21.46 12.29
N GLY A 164 -7.34 -20.79 13.16
CA GLY A 164 -7.34 -21.04 14.61
C GLY A 164 -6.20 -20.39 15.38
N LEU A 165 -5.33 -19.61 14.72
CA LEU A 165 -4.28 -18.84 15.39
C LEU A 165 -4.86 -17.58 16.03
N ASN A 166 -4.31 -17.20 17.18
CA ASN A 166 -4.56 -15.89 17.76
C ASN A 166 -3.69 -14.81 17.10
N GLN A 167 -4.01 -13.54 17.35
CA GLN A 167 -3.32 -12.41 16.72
C GLN A 167 -1.79 -12.40 16.99
N HIS A 168 -1.34 -12.80 18.18
CA HIS A 168 0.10 -12.86 18.48
C HIS A 168 0.81 -13.90 17.60
N GLN A 169 0.24 -15.09 17.48
CA GLN A 169 0.80 -16.16 16.65
C GLN A 169 0.84 -15.79 15.17
N VAL A 170 -0.21 -15.11 14.69
CA VAL A 170 -0.25 -14.60 13.31
C VAL A 170 0.87 -13.58 13.09
N ILE A 171 1.05 -12.62 14.00
CA ILE A 171 2.10 -11.60 13.91
C ILE A 171 3.49 -12.24 13.95
N GLU A 172 3.73 -13.18 14.87
CA GLU A 172 5.01 -13.87 15.03
C GLU A 172 5.41 -14.64 13.76
N HIS A 173 4.46 -15.33 13.13
CA HIS A 173 4.71 -16.05 11.88
C HIS A 173 4.95 -15.10 10.71
N ILE A 174 4.10 -14.08 10.53
CA ILE A 174 4.29 -13.08 9.46
C ILE A 174 5.67 -12.41 9.59
N ALA A 175 6.09 -12.06 10.81
CA ALA A 175 7.39 -11.43 11.06
C ALA A 175 8.60 -12.33 10.72
N HIS A 176 8.43 -13.65 10.71
CA HIS A 176 9.46 -14.58 10.24
C HIS A 176 9.44 -14.76 8.71
N PHE A 177 8.28 -14.59 8.08
CA PHE A 177 8.12 -14.73 6.64
C PHE A 177 8.64 -13.50 5.86
N ILE A 178 8.42 -12.29 6.39
CA ILE A 178 8.85 -11.01 5.77
C ILE A 178 10.30 -10.65 6.11
#